data_AF-A0A534B6K2-F1
#
_entry.id   AF-A0A534B6K2-F1
#
_cell.length_a   1.000
_cell.length_b   1.000
_cell.length_c   1.000
_cell.angle_alpha   90.00
_cell.angle_beta   90.00
_cell.angle_gamma   90.00
#
_symmetry.space_group_name_H-M   'P 1'
#
loop_
_entity.id
_entity.type
_entity.pdbx_description
1 polymer ?
#
loop_
_entity_poly.entity_id
_entity_poly.type
_entity_poly.pdbx_seq_one_letter_code
_entity_poly.pdbx_strand_id
1 'polypeptide(L)'
;MRLNRQSSSRRTRALIGASLIALACGPGASRAQEQASGSESTVGPLQEVVVTATRREESLSKVPLSVTALTQQSLDERGVKDFSEVARYTPGVNFDNSGTNNISIRGISGSGGAGTTGIYLDDTPIQMRALAFNPDEALPKSFDIERVEVLRGLQGTLFGAGS
;
A
#
# COMPACT_ATOMS: atom_id res chain seq x y z
N MET A 1 -9.79 -21.35 21.34
CA MET A 1 -10.72 -22.33 21.97
C MET A 1 -10.62 -23.63 21.18
N ARG A 2 -9.97 -24.65 21.74
CA ARG A 2 -9.80 -25.98 21.11
C ARG A 2 -10.76 -26.95 21.75
N LEU A 3 -11.49 -27.71 20.93
CA LEU A 3 -12.25 -28.88 21.34
C LEU A 3 -11.89 -30.06 20.44
N ASN A 4 -11.56 -31.15 21.12
CA ASN A 4 -11.14 -32.47 20.68
C ASN A 4 -12.39 -33.37 20.62
N ARG A 5 -12.43 -34.42 19.78
CA ARG A 5 -12.47 -35.84 20.21
C ARG A 5 -12.79 -36.82 19.06
N GLN A 6 -12.06 -37.94 19.13
CA GLN A 6 -12.14 -39.21 18.40
C GLN A 6 -13.54 -39.83 18.24
N SER A 7 -13.71 -40.64 17.20
CA SER A 7 -14.42 -41.94 17.25
C SER A 7 -14.12 -42.70 15.93
N SER A 8 -13.24 -43.70 15.93
CA SER A 8 -13.43 -45.13 16.27
C SER A 8 -13.72 -46.00 15.05
N SER A 9 -13.07 -47.17 15.04
CA SER A 9 -12.88 -48.07 13.92
C SER A 9 -13.98 -49.14 13.80
N ARG A 10 -13.97 -49.79 12.62
CA ARG A 10 -14.18 -51.25 12.34
C ARG A 10 -15.23 -51.45 11.23
N ARG A 11 -14.88 -52.19 10.18
CA ARG A 11 -15.15 -53.64 10.07
C ARG A 11 -14.73 -54.17 8.70
N THR A 12 -13.87 -55.16 8.78
CA THR A 12 -13.42 -56.14 7.79
C THR A 12 -14.55 -56.85 7.06
N ARG A 13 -14.44 -57.05 5.74
CA ARG A 13 -14.87 -58.28 5.04
C ARG A 13 -13.96 -58.54 3.84
N ALA A 14 -13.21 -59.64 3.92
CA ALA A 14 -12.49 -60.27 2.82
C ALA A 14 -13.43 -61.17 2.00
N LEU A 15 -13.06 -61.48 0.76
CA LEU A 15 -13.14 -62.79 0.08
C LEU A 15 -12.57 -62.64 -1.34
N ILE A 16 -11.33 -63.10 -1.56
CA ILE A 16 -10.92 -64.31 -2.33
C ILE A 16 -11.09 -64.18 -3.85
N GLY A 17 -9.93 -64.15 -4.53
CA GLY A 17 -9.76 -64.40 -5.96
C GLY A 17 -8.27 -64.64 -6.23
N ALA A 18 -7.83 -65.88 -6.07
CA ALA A 18 -6.46 -66.31 -6.27
C ALA A 18 -6.16 -66.44 -7.78
N SER A 19 -5.01 -65.91 -8.22
CA SER A 19 -4.24 -66.56 -9.26
C SER A 19 -2.75 -66.25 -9.08
N LEU A 20 -1.99 -67.32 -8.87
CA LEU A 20 -0.53 -67.36 -8.90
C LEU A 20 -0.02 -66.90 -10.27
N ILE A 21 1.14 -66.24 -10.32
CA ILE A 21 2.23 -66.50 -11.28
C ILE A 21 3.47 -65.65 -10.93
N ALA A 22 4.61 -66.36 -10.91
CA ALA A 22 5.99 -65.92 -11.13
C ALA A 22 6.71 -65.02 -10.11
N LEU A 23 7.57 -65.73 -9.38
CA LEU A 23 8.83 -65.29 -8.79
C LEU A 23 9.73 -64.60 -9.84
N ALA A 24 10.07 -63.33 -9.63
CA ALA A 24 11.23 -62.69 -10.25
C ALA A 24 11.84 -61.69 -9.26
N CYS A 25 12.88 -62.15 -8.56
CA CYS A 25 13.75 -61.29 -7.76
C CYS A 25 14.59 -60.44 -8.73
N GLY A 26 14.33 -59.14 -8.75
CA GLY A 26 15.16 -58.14 -9.44
C GLY A 26 15.51 -57.02 -8.47
N PRO A 27 16.79 -56.74 -8.19
CA PRO A 27 17.19 -55.56 -7.43
C PRO A 27 17.19 -54.35 -8.37
N GLY A 28 16.39 -53.32 -8.11
CA GLY A 28 16.46 -52.13 -8.96
C GLY A 28 15.41 -51.06 -8.71
N ALA A 29 15.92 -49.85 -8.44
CA ALA A 29 15.25 -48.55 -8.41
C ALA A 29 14.27 -48.28 -7.24
N SER A 30 14.85 -47.76 -6.16
CA SER A 30 14.22 -46.73 -5.34
C SER A 30 13.54 -45.70 -6.26
N ARG A 31 12.21 -45.62 -6.22
CA ARG A 31 11.51 -44.47 -6.80
C ARG A 31 11.63 -43.32 -5.83
N ALA A 32 12.67 -42.51 -6.01
CA ALA A 32 12.65 -41.13 -5.56
C ALA A 32 11.42 -40.49 -6.22
N GLN A 33 10.42 -40.18 -5.40
CA GLN A 33 9.27 -39.40 -5.83
C GLN A 33 9.84 -38.03 -6.18
N GLU A 34 9.89 -37.73 -7.48
CA GLU A 34 10.22 -36.41 -7.97
C GLU A 34 9.11 -35.49 -7.47
N GLN A 35 9.38 -34.88 -6.32
CA GLN A 35 8.60 -33.80 -5.79
C GLN A 35 8.71 -32.72 -6.83
N ALA A 36 7.67 -32.60 -7.68
CA ALA A 36 7.51 -31.51 -8.60
C ALA A 36 7.86 -30.24 -7.83
N SER A 37 8.99 -29.62 -8.17
CA SER A 37 9.36 -28.30 -7.68
C SER A 37 8.13 -27.45 -7.91
N GLY A 38 7.47 -27.12 -6.79
CA GLY A 38 6.32 -26.24 -6.81
C GLY A 38 6.75 -25.03 -7.61
N SER A 39 6.00 -24.77 -8.67
CA SER A 39 6.13 -23.58 -9.50
C SER A 39 6.48 -22.44 -8.57
N GLU A 40 7.73 -21.97 -8.64
CA GLU A 40 8.12 -20.72 -8.00
C GLU A 40 7.10 -19.73 -8.54
N SER A 41 6.19 -19.32 -7.66
CA SER A 41 5.30 -18.22 -7.96
C SER A 41 6.26 -17.07 -8.17
N THR A 42 6.52 -16.74 -9.43
CA THR A 42 7.24 -15.55 -9.83
C THR A 42 6.37 -14.42 -9.30
N VAL A 43 6.59 -14.05 -8.04
CA VAL A 43 6.19 -12.76 -7.51
C VAL A 43 6.83 -11.80 -8.50
N GLY A 44 5.98 -11.15 -9.31
CA GLY A 44 6.44 -10.14 -10.25
C GLY A 44 7.39 -9.18 -9.52
N PRO A 45 8.38 -8.61 -10.20
CA PRO A 45 9.34 -7.72 -9.55
C PRO A 45 8.57 -6.72 -8.68
N LEU A 46 8.89 -6.65 -7.39
CA LEU A 46 8.30 -5.63 -6.52
C LEU A 46 8.53 -4.28 -7.21
N GLN A 47 7.45 -3.59 -7.59
CA GLN A 47 7.58 -2.23 -8.09
C GLN A 47 8.13 -1.37 -6.95
N GLU A 48 9.36 -0.90 -7.12
CA GLU A 48 9.95 0.07 -6.23
C GLU A 48 9.27 1.42 -6.43
N VAL A 49 8.67 1.94 -5.36
CA VAL A 49 8.09 3.29 -5.35
C VAL A 49 9.18 4.26 -4.96
N VAL A 50 9.63 5.09 -5.89
CA VAL A 50 10.57 6.18 -5.64
C VAL A 50 9.80 7.43 -5.23
N VAL A 51 10.27 8.12 -4.22
CA VAL A 51 9.67 9.34 -3.65
C VAL A 51 10.70 10.42 -3.42
N THR A 52 10.25 11.67 -3.28
CA THR A 52 11.09 12.83 -2.98
C THR A 52 10.79 13.45 -1.61
N ALA A 53 10.15 12.70 -0.71
CA ALA A 53 9.78 13.13 0.65
C ALA A 53 10.95 13.74 1.47
N THR A 54 12.20 13.42 1.16
CA THR A 54 13.40 13.98 1.83
C THR A 54 14.15 15.01 0.97
N ARG A 55 13.50 15.56 -0.07
CA ARG A 55 14.09 16.37 -1.16
C ARG A 55 15.17 15.65 -1.97
N ARG A 56 15.16 14.32 -1.94
CA ARG A 56 16.03 13.44 -2.70
C ARG A 56 15.23 12.24 -3.14
N GLU A 57 15.51 11.73 -4.32
CA GLU A 57 14.92 10.49 -4.80
C GLU A 57 15.37 9.32 -3.93
N GLU A 58 14.41 8.67 -3.28
CA GLU A 58 14.66 7.53 -2.43
C GLU A 58 13.51 6.51 -2.53
N SER A 59 13.84 5.24 -2.37
CA SER A 59 12.86 4.18 -2.23
C SER A 59 11.96 4.43 -1.03
N LEU A 60 10.64 4.36 -1.19
CA LEU A 60 9.67 4.54 -0.09
C LEU A 60 9.99 3.62 1.12
N SER A 61 10.55 2.44 0.87
CA SER A 61 10.94 1.48 1.92
C SER A 61 12.16 1.91 2.75
N LYS A 62 12.94 2.88 2.27
CA LYS A 62 14.16 3.41 2.93
C LYS A 62 13.91 4.75 3.63
N VAL A 63 12.83 5.45 3.29
CA VAL A 63 12.50 6.75 3.89
C VAL A 63 12.19 6.59 5.39
N PRO A 64 12.93 7.28 6.29
CA PRO A 64 12.76 7.13 7.74
C PRO A 64 11.59 7.98 8.30
N LEU A 65 10.53 8.16 7.51
CA LEU A 65 9.40 9.03 7.80
C LEU A 65 8.09 8.30 7.50
N SER A 66 6.99 8.76 8.10
CA SER A 66 5.68 8.19 7.82
C SER A 66 5.09 8.81 6.54
N VAL A 67 5.38 8.18 5.40
CA VAL A 67 4.95 8.65 4.07
C VAL A 67 3.83 7.77 3.52
N THR A 68 2.85 8.39 2.86
CA THR A 68 1.92 7.70 1.95
C THR A 68 2.21 8.21 0.55
N ALA A 69 2.44 7.31 -0.41
CA ALA A 69 2.68 7.66 -1.80
C ALA A 69 1.59 7.05 -2.68
N LEU A 70 0.91 7.89 -3.46
CA LEU A 70 -0.04 7.48 -4.49
C LEU A 70 0.63 7.71 -5.84
N THR A 71 0.92 6.63 -6.56
CA THR A 71 1.49 6.69 -7.92
C THR A 71 0.43 7.12 -8.92
N GLN A 72 0.84 7.66 -10.08
CA GLN A 72 -0.07 8.00 -11.18
C GLN A 72 -1.04 6.86 -11.52
N GLN A 73 -0.52 5.63 -11.70
CA GLN A 73 -1.35 4.45 -11.96
C GLN A 73 -2.42 4.26 -10.86
N SER A 74 -2.05 4.43 -9.59
CA SER A 74 -2.99 4.28 -8.48
C SER A 74 -4.03 5.40 -8.43
N LEU A 75 -3.67 6.62 -8.84
CA LEU A 75 -4.58 7.76 -8.95
C LEU A 75 -5.59 7.53 -10.08
N ASP A 76 -5.12 7.05 -11.22
CA ASP A 76 -5.93 6.73 -12.40
C ASP A 76 -6.92 5.59 -12.14
N GLU A 77 -6.43 4.46 -11.60
CA GLU A 77 -7.26 3.28 -11.29
C GLU A 77 -8.36 3.60 -10.27
N ARG A 78 -8.11 4.54 -9.36
CA ARG A 78 -9.06 4.96 -8.32
C ARG A 78 -9.90 6.16 -8.73
N GLY A 79 -9.63 6.76 -9.90
CA GLY A 79 -10.31 7.97 -10.36
C GLY A 79 -10.15 9.15 -9.42
N VAL A 80 -8.99 9.29 -8.78
CA VAL A 80 -8.68 10.40 -7.85
C VAL A 80 -8.54 11.69 -8.65
N LYS A 81 -9.47 12.64 -8.43
CA LYS A 81 -9.56 13.90 -9.20
C LYS A 81 -9.24 15.16 -8.39
N ASP A 82 -9.21 15.05 -7.06
CA ASP A 82 -8.96 16.14 -6.15
C ASP A 82 -8.37 15.66 -4.81
N PHE A 83 -8.02 16.62 -3.96
CA PHE A 83 -7.44 16.38 -2.64
C PHE A 83 -8.38 15.69 -1.66
N SER A 84 -9.71 15.80 -1.84
CA SER A 84 -10.68 15.12 -0.98
C SER A 84 -10.60 13.60 -1.17
N GLU A 85 -10.40 13.15 -2.42
CA GLU A 85 -10.20 11.74 -2.74
C GLU A 85 -8.82 11.24 -2.30
N VAL A 86 -7.76 12.07 -2.40
CA VAL A 86 -6.43 11.74 -1.83
C VAL A 86 -6.52 11.50 -0.32
N ALA A 87 -7.25 12.35 0.41
CA ALA A 87 -7.42 12.22 1.85
C ALA A 87 -8.12 10.90 2.24
N ARG A 88 -9.09 10.43 1.43
CA ARG A 88 -9.78 9.14 1.67
C ARG A 88 -8.84 7.93 1.61
N TYR A 89 -7.75 8.02 0.83
CA TYR A 89 -6.75 6.96 0.72
C TYR A 89 -5.53 7.18 1.61
N THR A 90 -5.49 8.27 2.38
CA THR A 90 -4.34 8.63 3.21
C THR A 90 -4.72 8.65 4.69
N PRO A 91 -4.33 7.62 5.48
CA PRO A 91 -4.73 7.54 6.87
C PRO A 91 -4.24 8.71 7.71
N GLY A 92 -5.16 9.29 8.47
CA GLY A 92 -4.90 10.43 9.35
C GLY A 92 -4.85 11.77 8.61
N VAL A 93 -5.29 11.83 7.35
CA VAL A 93 -5.48 13.09 6.61
C VAL A 93 -6.96 13.36 6.49
N ASN A 94 -7.36 14.61 6.70
CA ASN A 94 -8.71 15.07 6.42
C ASN A 94 -8.61 16.38 5.62
N PHE A 95 -9.45 16.49 4.60
CA PHE A 95 -9.59 17.67 3.77
C PHE A 95 -11.02 18.19 3.90
N ASP A 96 -11.14 19.43 4.35
CA ASP A 96 -12.40 20.16 4.42
C ASP A 96 -12.41 21.26 3.36
N ASN A 97 -13.41 21.24 2.48
CA ASN A 97 -13.62 22.24 1.44
C ASN A 97 -14.91 23.05 1.64
N SER A 98 -15.49 23.02 2.86
CA SER A 98 -16.74 23.68 3.21
C SER A 98 -16.58 25.20 3.40
N GLY A 99 -16.11 25.90 2.36
CA GLY A 99 -15.97 27.35 2.29
C GLY A 99 -14.52 27.84 2.27
N THR A 100 -13.60 27.18 2.96
CA THR A 100 -12.16 27.39 2.82
C THR A 100 -11.48 26.04 2.79
N ASN A 101 -10.62 25.80 1.80
CA ASN A 101 -9.85 24.57 1.73
C ASN A 101 -8.91 24.49 2.94
N ASN A 102 -9.09 23.46 3.76
CA ASN A 102 -8.29 23.21 4.95
C ASN A 102 -7.84 21.75 4.97
N ILE A 103 -6.55 21.53 5.17
CA ILE A 103 -5.98 20.20 5.37
C ILE A 103 -5.66 20.04 6.85
N SER A 104 -5.99 18.86 7.38
CA SER A 104 -5.51 18.44 8.68
C SER A 104 -4.78 17.10 8.59
N ILE A 105 -3.67 16.99 9.29
CA ILE A 105 -2.88 15.75 9.40
C ILE A 105 -2.80 15.38 10.88
N ARG A 106 -3.29 14.20 11.24
CA ARG A 106 -3.44 13.71 12.62
C ARG A 106 -4.23 14.69 13.51
N GLY A 107 -5.24 15.35 12.93
CA GLY A 107 -6.08 16.34 13.62
C GLY A 107 -5.43 17.71 13.81
N ILE A 108 -4.20 17.90 13.32
CA ILE A 108 -3.50 19.19 13.34
C ILE A 108 -3.80 19.91 12.03
N SER A 109 -4.35 21.13 12.13
CA SER A 109 -4.55 22.05 10.99
C SER A 109 -4.11 23.45 11.38
N GLY A 110 -3.76 24.25 10.38
CA GLY A 110 -3.35 25.64 10.56
C GLY A 110 -4.54 26.54 10.28
N SER A 111 -4.92 27.40 11.23
CA SER A 111 -5.89 28.47 10.99
C SER A 111 -5.20 29.82 11.16
N GLY A 112 -5.62 30.84 10.40
CA GLY A 112 -5.20 32.22 10.64
C GLY A 112 -3.74 32.56 10.31
N GLY A 113 -3.11 31.86 9.36
CA GLY A 113 -1.77 32.21 8.85
C GLY A 113 -0.59 31.53 9.55
N ALA A 114 -0.83 30.78 10.63
CA ALA A 114 0.13 29.80 11.14
C ALA A 114 -0.13 28.47 10.44
N GLY A 115 0.59 28.22 9.34
CA GLY A 115 0.59 26.89 8.72
C GLY A 115 1.07 25.87 9.75
N THR A 116 0.36 24.76 9.91
CA THR A 116 0.88 23.56 10.59
C THR A 116 0.91 22.37 9.63
N THR A 117 0.48 22.62 8.39
CA THR A 117 0.41 21.73 7.24
C THR A 117 0.63 22.61 6.00
N GLY A 118 1.32 22.08 4.99
CA GLY A 118 1.56 22.78 3.73
C GLY A 118 1.41 21.85 2.52
N ILE A 119 1.14 22.44 1.35
CA ILE A 119 1.13 21.75 0.06
C ILE A 119 2.31 22.25 -0.75
N TYR A 120 3.01 21.32 -1.39
CA TYR A 120 4.12 21.62 -2.28
C TYR A 120 3.84 20.97 -3.64
N LEU A 121 4.21 21.66 -4.71
CA LEU A 121 4.26 21.13 -6.06
C LEU A 121 5.68 21.35 -6.56
N ASP A 122 6.38 20.27 -6.92
CA ASP A 122 7.78 20.30 -7.33
C ASP A 122 8.68 21.12 -6.38
N ASP A 123 8.61 20.80 -5.08
CA ASP A 123 9.29 21.50 -3.98
C ASP A 123 8.93 22.98 -3.78
N THR A 124 7.99 23.50 -4.57
CA THR A 124 7.50 24.88 -4.46
C THR A 124 6.26 24.93 -3.57
N PRO A 125 6.27 25.72 -2.47
CA PRO A 125 5.12 25.81 -1.59
C PRO A 125 3.94 26.50 -2.31
N ILE A 126 2.78 25.87 -2.27
CA ILE A 126 1.51 26.46 -2.69
C ILE A 126 0.88 27.12 -1.47
N GLN A 127 0.81 28.45 -1.50
CA GLN A 127 0.15 29.18 -0.44
C GLN A 127 -1.37 29.08 -0.62
N MET A 128 -2.01 28.34 0.28
CA MET A 128 -3.47 28.36 0.43
C MET A 128 -3.88 29.67 1.12
N ARG A 129 -3.72 30.80 0.43
CA ARG A 129 -4.26 32.07 0.91
C ARG A 129 -5.76 32.03 0.66
N ALA A 130 -6.56 32.16 1.72
CA ALA A 130 -7.98 32.45 1.63
C ALA A 130 -8.17 33.87 1.05
N LEU A 131 -7.87 34.06 -0.23
CA LEU A 131 -8.35 35.21 -0.97
C LEU A 131 -9.80 34.90 -1.28
N ALA A 132 -10.70 35.74 -0.78
CA ALA A 132 -12.15 35.59 -0.72
C ALA A 132 -12.86 35.47 -2.10
N PHE A 133 -12.14 35.12 -3.16
CA PHE A 133 -12.62 35.19 -4.53
C PHE A 133 -12.73 33.85 -5.25
N ASN A 134 -12.01 32.77 -4.88
CA ASN A 134 -12.24 31.41 -5.40
C ASN A 134 -11.44 30.37 -4.57
N PRO A 135 -12.06 29.60 -3.67
CA PRO A 135 -11.35 28.55 -2.93
C PRO A 135 -10.89 27.38 -3.82
N ASP A 136 -11.58 27.12 -4.95
CA ASP A 136 -11.27 25.99 -5.85
C ASP A 136 -10.06 26.21 -6.78
N GLU A 137 -9.55 27.43 -6.93
CA GLU A 137 -8.49 27.73 -7.92
C GLU A 137 -7.05 27.57 -7.36
N ALA A 138 -6.88 27.42 -6.05
CA ALA A 138 -5.55 27.39 -5.43
C ALA A 138 -4.90 25.99 -5.37
N LEU A 139 -5.65 24.93 -5.67
CA LEU A 139 -5.16 23.56 -5.56
C LEU A 139 -4.85 22.98 -6.94
N PRO A 140 -3.66 22.38 -7.13
CA PRO A 140 -3.37 21.66 -8.35
C PRO A 140 -4.37 20.51 -8.47
N LYS A 141 -5.00 20.38 -9.63
CA LYS A 141 -5.87 19.23 -9.85
C LYS A 141 -4.99 17.98 -9.88
N SER A 142 -5.49 16.85 -9.40
CA SER A 142 -4.69 15.61 -9.43
C SER A 142 -4.59 14.98 -10.82
N PHE A 143 -5.28 15.54 -11.82
CA PHE A 143 -5.03 15.19 -13.23
C PHE A 143 -3.71 15.86 -13.64
N ASP A 144 -2.80 15.09 -14.25
CA ASP A 144 -1.46 15.55 -14.67
C ASP A 144 -0.39 15.66 -13.55
N ILE A 145 -0.50 14.83 -12.51
CA ILE A 145 0.56 14.68 -11.49
C ILE A 145 1.11 13.24 -11.54
N GLU A 146 2.43 13.09 -11.53
CA GLU A 146 3.10 11.77 -11.53
C GLU A 146 2.83 11.00 -10.23
N ARG A 147 2.72 11.71 -9.10
CA ARG A 147 2.57 11.11 -7.78
C ARG A 147 2.16 12.13 -6.74
N VAL A 148 1.39 11.68 -5.75
CA VAL A 148 1.10 12.44 -4.54
C VAL A 148 1.80 11.79 -3.36
N GLU A 149 2.61 12.57 -2.66
CA GLU A 149 3.32 12.15 -1.45
C GLU A 149 2.78 12.91 -0.24
N VAL A 150 2.38 12.18 0.79
CA VAL A 150 1.88 12.76 2.04
C VAL A 150 2.77 12.38 3.19
N LEU A 151 3.44 13.37 3.76
CA LEU A 151 4.34 13.24 4.88
C LEU A 151 3.58 13.56 6.17
N ARG A 152 3.68 12.69 7.16
CA ARG A 152 2.98 12.84 8.45
C ARG A 152 3.96 13.04 9.59
N GLY A 153 3.77 14.09 10.37
CA GLY A 153 4.65 14.50 11.48
C GLY A 153 5.30 15.85 11.20
N LEU A 154 6.16 16.32 12.11
CA LEU A 154 6.82 17.63 11.96
C LEU A 154 7.79 17.61 10.78
N GLN A 155 7.60 18.51 9.81
CA GLN A 155 8.45 18.64 8.61
C GLN A 155 9.29 19.92 8.59
N GLY A 156 9.27 20.72 9.65
CA GLY A 156 9.89 22.06 9.67
C GLY A 156 11.40 22.13 9.42
N THR A 157 12.13 21.01 9.50
CA THR A 157 13.56 20.94 9.16
C THR A 157 13.81 20.91 7.65
N LEU A 158 12.89 20.36 6.85
CA LEU A 158 13.02 20.24 5.40
C LEU A 158 12.17 21.25 4.64
N PHE A 159 11.03 21.66 5.19
CA PHE A 159 10.01 22.42 4.48
C PHE A 159 9.75 23.81 5.08
N GLY A 160 10.34 24.11 6.24
CA GLY A 160 10.35 25.44 6.86
C GLY A 160 9.20 25.66 7.85
N ALA A 161 8.92 26.93 8.15
CA ALA A 161 7.88 27.27 9.13
C ALA A 161 6.49 26.85 8.62
N GLY A 162 5.85 25.97 9.39
CA GLY A 162 4.46 25.58 9.18
C GLY A 162 4.21 24.29 8.41
N SER A 163 5.13 23.35 8.56
CA SER A 163 5.13 22.00 8.00
C SER A 163 5.64 20.99 9.01
#